data_AF-C1AAX0-F1
#
_entry.id   AF-C1AAX0-F1
#
_cell.length_a   1.000
_cell.length_b   1.000
_cell.length_c   1.000
_cell.angle_alpha   90.00
_cell.angle_beta   90.00
_cell.angle_gamma   90.00
#
_symmetry.space_group_name_H-M   'P 1'
#
loop_
_entity.id
_entity.type
_entity.pdbx_description
1 polymer ?
#
loop_
_entity_poly.entity_id
_entity_poly.type
_entity_poly.pdbx_seq_one_letter_code
_entity_poly.pdbx_strand_id
1 'polypeptide(L)'
;MAVKIRLRREGRKKTPMYRIVVADSKAPRDGRFIEILGQYQPRGGENAIALKADRVNHWLNVGALPTDTVRSLLRRAGILKARHEARLAAKLQAAAVALPSGEA
;
A
#
# COMPACT_ATOMS: atom_id res chain seq x y z
N MET A 1 -16.71 -9.88 4.28
CA MET A 1 -16.28 -8.51 3.97
C MET A 1 -14.76 -8.49 4.05
N ALA A 2 -14.07 -8.27 2.95
CA ALA A 2 -12.60 -8.14 2.98
C ALA A 2 -12.22 -6.98 2.06
N VAL A 3 -11.74 -5.90 2.65
CA VAL A 3 -11.26 -4.74 1.90
C VAL A 3 -9.91 -5.09 1.28
N LYS A 4 -9.79 -4.93 -0.03
CA LYS A 4 -8.57 -5.20 -0.78
C LYS A 4 -8.04 -3.94 -1.46
N ILE A 5 -6.72 -3.83 -1.50
CA ILE A 5 -6.03 -2.87 -2.37
C ILE A 5 -5.72 -3.59 -3.67
N ARG A 6 -6.35 -3.17 -4.77
CA ARG A 6 -6.31 -3.87 -6.06
C ARG A 6 -6.14 -2.90 -7.23
N LEU A 7 -5.80 -3.47 -8.39
CA LEU A 7 -5.74 -2.73 -9.65
C LEU A 7 -7.11 -2.70 -10.33
N ARG A 8 -7.59 -1.50 -10.63
CA ARG A 8 -8.70 -1.24 -11.55
C ARG A 8 -8.14 -0.99 -12.94
N ARG A 9 -8.67 -1.64 -13.98
CA ARG A 9 -8.15 -1.44 -15.33
C ARG A 9 -8.79 -0.22 -15.98
N GLU A 10 -7.94 0.65 -16.48
CA GLU A 10 -8.29 1.81 -17.28
C GLU A 10 -7.43 1.84 -18.55
N GLY A 11 -7.63 2.88 -19.37
CA GLY A 11 -6.91 3.04 -20.62
C GLY A 11 -7.60 2.37 -21.81
N ARG A 12 -6.86 2.28 -22.92
CA ARG A 12 -7.38 1.87 -24.22
C ARG A 12 -6.84 0.50 -24.63
N LYS A 13 -7.38 -0.05 -25.71
CA LYS A 13 -6.83 -1.26 -26.35
C LYS A 13 -5.34 -1.03 -26.63
N LYS A 14 -4.49 -2.01 -26.29
CA LYS A 14 -3.01 -1.93 -26.38
C LYS A 14 -2.33 -0.85 -25.54
N THR A 15 -3.04 -0.10 -24.69
CA THR A 15 -2.44 0.92 -23.79
C THR A 15 -3.03 0.77 -22.38
N PRO A 16 -2.61 -0.27 -21.62
CA PRO A 16 -3.15 -0.52 -20.30
C PRO A 16 -2.68 0.53 -19.30
N MET A 17 -3.63 1.11 -18.57
CA MET A 17 -3.39 1.94 -17.40
C MET A 17 -4.15 1.34 -16.23
N TYR A 18 -3.68 1.52 -15.00
CA TYR A 18 -4.34 0.99 -13.83
C TYR A 18 -4.47 2.06 -12.76
N ARG A 19 -5.61 2.10 -12.07
CA ARG A 19 -5.72 2.79 -10.78
C ARG A 19 -5.51 1.79 -9.66
N ILE A 20 -4.74 2.19 -8.66
CA ILE A 20 -4.57 1.44 -7.42
C ILE A 20 -5.69 1.91 -6.48
N VAL A 21 -6.67 1.05 -6.24
CA VAL A 21 -7.90 1.39 -5.52
C VAL A 21 -8.12 0.50 -4.33
N VAL A 22 -8.79 1.04 -3.32
CA VAL A 22 -9.32 0.30 -2.18
C VAL A 22 -10.78 -0.04 -2.49
N ALA A 23 -11.14 -1.32 -2.46
CA ALA A 23 -12.51 -1.76 -2.71
C ALA A 23 -12.83 -3.01 -1.90
N ASP A 24 -14.12 -3.25 -1.66
CA ASP A 24 -14.56 -4.55 -1.13
C ASP A 24 -14.23 -5.66 -2.15
N SER A 25 -13.78 -6.80 -1.65
CA SER A 25 -13.49 -8.00 -2.43
C SER A 25 -14.58 -8.43 -3.40
N LYS A 26 -15.86 -8.24 -3.06
CA LYS A 26 -17.02 -8.66 -3.85
C LYS A 26 -17.41 -7.63 -4.93
N ALA A 27 -16.90 -6.41 -4.85
CA ALA A 27 -17.20 -5.39 -5.85
C ALA A 27 -16.56 -5.77 -7.20
N PRO A 28 -17.23 -5.52 -8.35
CA PRO A 28 -16.68 -5.82 -9.67
C PRO A 28 -15.39 -5.04 -9.93
N ARG A 29 -14.47 -5.59 -10.75
CA ARG A 29 -13.11 -5.04 -10.98
C ARG A 29 -13.12 -3.54 -11.27
N ASP A 30 -13.98 -3.13 -12.21
CA ASP A 30 -14.02 -1.76 -12.72
C ASP A 30 -15.20 -0.94 -12.18
N GLY A 31 -15.95 -1.45 -11.21
CA GLY A 31 -17.08 -0.75 -10.61
C GLY A 31 -16.71 0.07 -9.37
N ARG A 32 -17.59 0.03 -8.37
CA ARG A 32 -17.48 0.84 -7.15
C ARG A 32 -16.21 0.51 -6.36
N PHE A 33 -15.53 1.56 -5.93
CA PHE A 33 -14.40 1.53 -4.99
C PHE A 33 -14.61 2.57 -3.88
N ILE A 34 -13.83 2.48 -2.82
CA ILE A 34 -13.87 3.37 -1.65
C ILE A 34 -12.94 4.57 -1.89
N GLU A 35 -11.69 4.32 -2.26
CA GLU A 35 -10.68 5.37 -2.43
C GLU A 35 -9.67 4.99 -3.54
N ILE A 36 -9.13 6.00 -4.24
CA ILE A 36 -8.00 5.85 -5.16
C ILE A 36 -6.71 6.23 -4.41
N LEU A 37 -5.79 5.28 -4.29
CA LEU A 37 -4.48 5.48 -3.67
C LEU A 37 -3.41 5.95 -4.65
N GLY A 38 -3.64 5.72 -5.94
CA GLY A 38 -2.67 6.09 -6.97
C GLY A 38 -2.94 5.45 -8.32
N GLN A 39 -1.91 5.43 -9.15
CA GLN A 39 -1.94 4.90 -10.50
C GLN A 39 -0.69 4.07 -10.81
N TYR A 40 -0.86 3.13 -11.73
CA TYR A 40 0.20 2.31 -12.26
C TYR A 40 0.08 2.23 -13.78
N GLN A 41 1.16 2.57 -14.47
CA GLN A 41 1.30 2.51 -15.91
C GLN A 41 2.46 1.58 -16.25
N PRO A 42 2.23 0.32 -16.65
CA PRO A 42 3.29 -0.63 -16.97
C PRO A 42 4.25 -0.15 -18.07
N ARG A 43 3.80 0.78 -18.91
CA ARG A 43 4.59 1.38 -20.01
C ARG A 43 5.13 2.76 -19.69
N GLY A 44 4.98 3.24 -18.45
CA GLY A 44 5.37 4.60 -18.04
C GLY A 44 6.86 4.79 -17.73
N GLY A 45 7.71 3.80 -17.99
CA GLY A 45 9.14 3.88 -17.71
C GLY A 45 9.44 4.05 -16.21
N GLU A 46 10.31 5.00 -15.88
CA GLU A 46 10.73 5.30 -14.50
C GLU A 46 9.57 5.79 -13.62
N ASN A 47 8.65 6.58 -14.18
CA ASN A 47 7.50 7.14 -13.48
C ASN A 47 6.25 6.25 -13.59
N ALA A 48 6.44 4.93 -13.73
CA ALA A 48 5.36 3.97 -13.88
C ALA A 48 4.40 3.90 -12.67
N ILE A 49 4.83 4.34 -11.48
CA ILE A 49 4.07 4.18 -10.23
C ILE A 49 3.95 5.54 -9.54
N ALA A 50 2.72 6.00 -9.34
CA ALA A 50 2.43 7.16 -8.49
C ALA A 50 1.47 6.75 -7.38
N LEU A 51 1.89 6.92 -6.13
CA LEU A 51 1.17 6.44 -4.94
C LEU A 51 1.17 7.49 -3.82
N LYS A 52 0.03 7.63 -3.15
CA LYS A 52 -0.11 8.42 -1.92
C LYS A 52 0.31 7.57 -0.71
N ALA A 53 1.58 7.68 -0.30
CA ALA A 53 2.17 6.82 0.73
C ALA A 53 1.38 6.84 2.05
N ASP A 54 0.91 8.01 2.51
CA ASP A 54 0.16 8.15 3.76
C ASP A 54 -1.15 7.36 3.74
N ARG A 55 -1.88 7.46 2.64
CA ARG A 55 -3.17 6.76 2.46
C ARG A 55 -2.97 5.25 2.32
N VAL A 56 -1.93 4.83 1.61
CA VAL A 56 -1.57 3.40 1.55
C VAL A 56 -1.29 2.86 2.96
N ASN A 57 -0.46 3.55 3.74
CA ASN A 57 -0.11 3.13 5.10
C ASN A 57 -1.34 3.09 6.02
N HIS A 58 -2.23 4.09 5.92
CA HIS A 58 -3.49 4.09 6.64
C HIS A 58 -4.31 2.83 6.36
N TRP A 59 -4.55 2.51 5.08
CA TRP A 59 -5.33 1.32 4.72
C TRP A 59 -4.67 0.01 5.12
N LEU A 60 -3.33 -0.09 5.03
CA LEU A 60 -2.59 -1.24 5.54
C LEU A 60 -2.66 -1.39 7.06
N ASN A 61 -2.87 -0.30 7.81
CA ASN A 61 -3.06 -0.32 9.26
C ASN A 61 -4.49 -0.74 9.65
N VAL A 62 -5.50 -0.32 8.87
CA VAL A 62 -6.91 -0.73 9.06
C VAL A 62 -7.14 -2.19 8.60
N GLY A 63 -6.12 -2.86 8.07
CA GLY A 63 -6.17 -4.29 7.71
C GLY A 63 -6.58 -4.56 6.26
N ALA A 64 -6.55 -3.55 5.38
CA ALA A 64 -6.74 -3.79 3.95
C ALA A 64 -5.61 -4.67 3.40
N LEU A 65 -5.98 -5.70 2.63
CA LEU A 65 -5.02 -6.65 2.06
C LEU A 65 -4.68 -6.26 0.62
N PRO A 66 -3.39 -6.02 0.28
CA PRO A 66 -2.98 -5.81 -1.09
C PRO A 66 -2.96 -7.14 -1.87
N THR A 67 -3.38 -7.11 -3.14
CA THR A 67 -3.18 -8.23 -4.07
C THR A 67 -1.70 -8.41 -4.42
N ASP A 68 -1.30 -9.55 -4.99
CA ASP A 68 0.12 -9.88 -5.22
C ASP A 68 0.83 -8.86 -6.10
N THR A 69 0.19 -8.43 -7.20
CA THR A 69 0.74 -7.38 -8.07
C THR A 69 0.86 -6.05 -7.33
N VAL A 70 -0.17 -5.65 -6.57
CA VAL A 70 -0.12 -4.41 -5.80
C VAL A 70 0.99 -4.48 -4.74
N ARG A 71 1.14 -5.62 -4.05
CA ARG A 71 2.22 -5.84 -3.09
C ARG A 71 3.59 -5.67 -3.73
N SER A 72 3.80 -6.21 -4.94
CA SER A 72 5.03 -6.01 -5.71
C SER A 72 5.25 -4.52 -6.05
N LEU A 73 4.20 -3.81 -6.47
CA LEU A 73 4.27 -2.36 -6.73
C LEU A 73 4.60 -1.55 -5.46
N LEU A 74 4.00 -1.88 -4.32
CA LEU A 74 4.29 -1.25 -3.03
C LEU A 74 5.72 -1.51 -2.55
N ARG A 75 6.29 -2.68 -2.87
CA ARG A 75 7.72 -2.98 -2.62
C ARG A 75 8.61 -2.11 -3.52
N ARG A 76 8.33 -2.06 -4.82
CA ARG A 76 9.08 -1.25 -5.79
C ARG A 76 9.05 0.24 -5.45
N ALA A 77 7.93 0.74 -4.93
CA ALA A 77 7.78 2.11 -4.48
C ALA A 77 8.43 2.40 -3.11
N GLY A 78 9.07 1.42 -2.45
CA GLY A 78 9.73 1.60 -1.15
C GLY A 78 8.80 1.71 0.06
N ILE A 79 7.48 1.78 -0.14
CA ILE A 79 6.49 1.98 0.94
C ILE A 79 6.54 0.85 1.98
N LEU A 80 6.61 -0.41 1.53
CA LEU A 80 6.67 -1.54 2.47
C LEU A 80 7.99 -1.61 3.24
N LYS A 81 9.09 -1.16 2.63
CA LYS A 81 10.40 -1.09 3.28
C LYS A 81 10.37 -0.02 4.38
N ALA A 82 9.98 1.20 4.03
CA ALA A 82 9.84 2.30 4.98
C ALA A 82 8.88 1.96 6.14
N ARG A 83 7.75 1.31 5.84
CA ARG A 83 6.80 0.85 6.87
C ARG A 83 7.43 -0.18 7.82
N HIS A 84 8.25 -1.10 7.31
CA HIS A 84 8.92 -2.11 8.13
C HIS A 84 9.97 -1.47 9.04
N GLU A 85 10.80 -0.58 8.50
CA GLU A 85 11.83 0.16 9.24
C GLU A 85 11.21 1.01 10.35
N ALA A 86 10.14 1.76 10.05
CA ALA A 86 9.42 2.54 11.05
C ALA A 86 8.87 1.68 12.19
N ARG A 87 8.34 0.49 11.89
CA ARG A 87 7.85 -0.46 12.91
C ARG A 87 9.00 -1.04 13.74
N LEU A 88 10.14 -1.33 13.13
CA LEU A 88 11.32 -1.82 13.83
C LEU A 88 11.85 -0.75 14.78
N ALA A 89 11.99 0.50 14.31
CA ALA A 89 12.43 1.62 15.12
C ALA A 89 11.51 1.85 16.33
N ALA A 90 10.19 1.84 16.12
CA ALA A 90 9.22 1.97 17.22
C ALA A 90 9.34 0.82 18.24
N LYS A 91 9.57 -0.41 17.77
CA LYS A 91 9.77 -1.56 18.65
C LYS A 91 11.06 -1.44 19.47
N LEU A 92 12.16 -1.00 18.84
CA LEU A 92 13.44 -0.80 19.51
C LEU A 92 13.35 0.31 20.57
N GLN A 93 12.68 1.42 20.25
CA GLN A 93 12.42 2.50 21.21
C GLN A 93 11.57 2.03 22.39
N ALA A 94 10.48 1.29 22.14
CA ALA A 94 9.65 0.73 23.20
C ALA A 94 10.43 -0.23 24.12
N ALA A 95 11.34 -1.03 23.55
CA ALA A 95 12.20 -1.92 24.34
C ALA A 95 13.21 -1.15 25.19
N ALA A 96 13.79 -0.06 24.68
CA ALA A 96 14.73 0.78 25.42
C ALA A 96 14.08 1.51 26.61
N VAL A 97 12.83 1.96 26.46
CA VAL A 97 12.08 2.63 27.53
C VAL A 97 11.65 1.66 28.64
N ALA A 98 11.52 0.36 28.33
CA ALA A 98 11.09 -0.66 29.28
C ALA A 98 12.19 -1.12 30.25
N LEU A 99 13.44 -0.67 30.10
CA LEU A 99 14.46 -0.84 31.14
C LEU A 99 14.16 0.17 32.26
N PRO A 100 13.68 -0.27 33.45
CA PRO A 100 13.54 0.64 34.57
C PRO A 100 14.92 1.19 34.88
N SER A 101 15.05 2.51 34.82
CA SER A 101 16.11 3.24 35.50
C SER A 101 15.95 2.98 37.00
N GLY A 102 16.57 1.91 37.46
CA GLY A 102 16.49 1.40 38.82
C GLY A 102 17.48 0.27 39.03
N GLU A 103 18.73 0.63 39.29
CA GLU A 103 19.67 -0.12 40.15
C GLU A 103 20.77 0.87 40.60
N ALA A 104 20.48 1.61 41.68
CA ALA A 104 21.38 2.19 42.71
C ALA A 104 20.70 3.36 43.43
#